data_AF-A0A1C5L2T1-F1
#
_entry.id   AF-A0A1C5L2T1-F1
#
_cell.length_a   1.000
_cell.length_b   1.000
_cell.length_c   1.000
_cell.angle_alpha   90.00
_cell.angle_beta   90.00
_cell.angle_gamma   90.00
#
_symmetry.space_group_name_H-M   'P 1'
#
loop_
_entity.id
_entity.type
_entity.pdbx_description
1 polymer ?
#
loop_
_entity_poly.entity_id
_entity_poly.type
_entity_poly.pdbx_seq_one_letter_code
_entity_poly.pdbx_strand_id
1 'polypeptide(L)'
;MEEIIHHLAVFVSRLWQIHIFGEENTRATAVFLIKYLRTLGFSATNDIFAKNAWYFRNALVPANYTNLQKGIHETTEYLEVFLRNLLRLYIRRTGSNSKCISSDNYTSAVKKELQQLSTFSQIKEIRDKELNSVILSHLEMSEDLVEGIKSEWEQKKIFKKQIKGDDGTTLIEDSYCTRSYVREIILRYCQNRTFFRTKFNIKDGNLF
;
A
#
# COMPACT_ATOMS: atom_id res chain seq x y z
N MET A 1 -24.21 8.45 5.27
CA MET A 1 -22.81 8.52 4.82
C MET A 1 -22.67 9.40 3.59
N GLU A 2 -23.53 9.24 2.58
CA GLU A 2 -23.57 10.13 1.39
C GLU A 2 -23.76 11.60 1.73
N GLU A 3 -24.70 11.94 2.61
CA GLU A 3 -24.95 13.33 3.02
C GLU A 3 -23.71 14.01 3.63
N ILE A 4 -22.92 13.27 4.42
CA ILE A 4 -21.67 13.77 5.00
C ILE A 4 -20.62 14.00 3.91
N ILE A 5 -20.52 13.09 2.95
CA ILE A 5 -19.59 13.19 1.82
C ILE A 5 -19.94 14.40 0.96
N HIS A 6 -21.22 14.57 0.63
CA HIS A 6 -21.72 15.72 -0.12
C HIS A 6 -21.47 17.04 0.63
N HIS A 7 -21.78 17.09 1.94
CA HIS A 7 -21.51 18.25 2.78
C HIS A 7 -20.02 18.64 2.78
N LEU A 8 -19.13 17.65 2.93
CA LEU A 8 -17.69 17.87 2.86
C LEU A 8 -17.25 18.35 1.48
N ALA A 9 -17.81 17.80 0.39
CA ALA A 9 -17.49 18.21 -0.97
C ALA A 9 -17.88 19.67 -1.23
N VAL A 10 -19.09 20.07 -0.80
CA VAL A 10 -19.56 21.46 -0.90
C VAL A 10 -18.70 22.40 -0.05
N PHE A 11 -18.37 22.01 1.18
CA PHE A 11 -17.48 22.80 2.05
C PHE A 11 -16.12 23.05 1.40
N VAL A 12 -15.48 21.99 0.89
CA VAL A 12 -14.17 22.06 0.22
C VAL A 12 -14.22 22.92 -1.03
N SER A 13 -15.27 22.73 -1.85
CA SER A 13 -15.48 23.49 -3.07
C SER A 13 -15.59 24.99 -2.78
N ARG A 14 -16.49 25.37 -1.86
CA ARG A 14 -16.70 26.77 -1.46
C ARG A 14 -15.46 27.39 -0.84
N LEU A 15 -14.74 26.65 -0.01
CA LEU A 15 -13.50 27.15 0.58
C LEU A 15 -12.45 27.46 -0.49
N TRP A 16 -12.28 26.57 -1.47
CA TRP A 16 -11.34 26.78 -2.56
C TRP A 16 -11.76 27.93 -3.47
N GLN A 17 -13.06 28.09 -3.72
CA GLN A 17 -13.62 29.15 -4.57
C GLN A 17 -13.33 30.56 -4.06
N ILE A 18 -13.30 30.75 -2.74
CA ILE A 18 -12.98 32.05 -2.12
C ILE A 18 -11.55 32.49 -2.51
N HIS A 19 -10.64 31.54 -2.70
CA HIS A 19 -9.28 31.75 -3.20
C HIS A 19 -8.55 32.92 -2.52
N ILE A 20 -8.64 32.97 -1.18
CA ILE A 20 -8.24 34.12 -0.34
C ILE A 20 -6.74 34.42 -0.33
N PHE A 21 -5.89 33.42 -0.58
CA PHE A 21 -4.43 33.60 -0.57
C PHE A 21 -3.91 33.94 -1.97
N GLY A 22 -2.76 34.62 -2.03
CA GLY A 22 -2.09 34.91 -3.32
C GLY A 22 -1.60 33.64 -4.02
N GLU A 23 -1.21 32.61 -3.26
CA GLU A 23 -0.73 31.33 -3.76
C GLU A 23 -1.21 30.17 -2.88
N GLU A 24 -1.03 28.94 -3.36
CA GLU A 24 -1.22 27.70 -2.60
C GLU A 24 -2.63 27.46 -2.02
N ASN A 25 -3.68 28.11 -2.53
CA ASN A 25 -5.07 27.90 -2.07
C ASN A 25 -5.50 26.43 -2.08
N THR A 26 -5.05 25.65 -3.06
CA THR A 26 -5.30 24.20 -3.11
C THR A 26 -4.68 23.46 -1.92
N ARG A 27 -3.45 23.80 -1.54
CA ARG A 27 -2.76 23.19 -0.39
C ARG A 27 -3.40 23.65 0.93
N ALA A 28 -3.74 24.93 1.04
CA ALA A 28 -4.46 25.47 2.18
C ALA A 28 -5.82 24.76 2.35
N THR A 29 -6.58 24.60 1.28
CA THR A 29 -7.88 23.89 1.27
C THR A 29 -7.73 22.45 1.77
N ALA A 30 -6.69 21.72 1.32
CA ALA A 30 -6.41 20.37 1.81
C ALA A 30 -6.11 20.36 3.33
N VAL A 31 -5.35 21.33 3.84
CA VAL A 31 -5.06 21.47 5.28
C VAL A 31 -6.33 21.76 6.09
N PHE A 32 -7.21 22.63 5.60
CA PHE A 32 -8.49 22.91 6.26
C PHE A 32 -9.41 21.70 6.27
N LEU A 33 -9.49 20.95 5.17
CA LEU A 33 -10.23 19.68 5.12
C LEU A 33 -9.68 18.67 6.14
N ILE A 34 -8.34 18.50 6.24
CA ILE A 34 -7.72 17.64 7.25
C ILE A 34 -8.11 18.07 8.67
N LYS A 35 -8.05 19.37 8.96
CA LYS A 35 -8.45 19.92 10.28
C LYS A 35 -9.94 19.64 10.54
N TYR A 36 -10.80 19.84 9.55
CA TYR A 36 -12.23 19.61 9.70
C TYR A 36 -12.53 18.13 9.97
N LEU A 37 -11.92 17.22 9.20
CA LEU A 37 -12.00 15.78 9.45
C LEU A 37 -11.53 15.40 10.86
N ARG A 38 -10.46 16.02 11.38
CA ARG A 38 -10.02 15.80 12.78
C ARG A 38 -11.05 16.22 13.81
N THR A 39 -11.75 17.33 13.60
CA THR A 39 -12.84 17.73 14.51
C THR A 39 -14.02 16.77 14.50
N LEU A 40 -14.21 16.03 13.39
CA LEU A 40 -15.22 14.97 13.26
C LEU A 40 -14.73 13.60 13.80
N GLY A 41 -13.56 13.54 14.42
CA GLY A 41 -12.99 12.30 14.99
C GLY A 41 -12.11 11.49 14.03
N PHE A 42 -11.76 12.03 12.86
CA PHE A 42 -10.90 11.35 11.90
C PHE A 42 -9.41 11.71 12.12
N SER A 43 -8.52 10.73 12.33
CA SER A 43 -7.06 10.88 12.27
C SER A 43 -6.56 11.04 10.82
N ALA A 44 -7.03 12.09 10.13
CA ALA A 44 -6.60 12.41 8.78
C ALA A 44 -5.17 12.98 8.76
N THR A 45 -4.38 12.51 7.80
CA THR A 45 -2.97 12.86 7.58
C THR A 45 -2.75 13.36 6.13
N ASN A 46 -1.65 14.08 5.91
CA ASN A 46 -1.37 14.72 4.62
C ASN A 46 -0.92 13.72 3.53
N ASP A 47 -0.49 12.53 3.91
CA ASP A 47 -0.04 11.47 3.00
C ASP A 47 -1.09 11.12 1.91
N ILE A 48 -2.37 11.07 2.29
CA ILE A 48 -3.46 10.73 1.35
C ILE A 48 -3.62 11.81 0.28
N PHE A 49 -3.50 13.08 0.68
CA PHE A 49 -3.58 14.22 -0.23
C PHE A 49 -2.32 14.35 -1.08
N ALA A 50 -1.13 14.09 -0.51
CA ALA A 50 0.12 14.11 -1.26
C ALA A 50 0.14 13.05 -2.38
N LYS A 51 -0.30 11.83 -2.10
CA LYS A 51 -0.36 10.74 -3.08
C LYS A 51 -1.41 10.95 -4.18
N ASN A 52 -2.46 11.70 -3.89
CA ASN A 52 -3.59 11.92 -4.82
C ASN A 52 -3.79 13.41 -5.17
N ALA A 53 -2.75 14.22 -5.04
CA ALA A 53 -2.83 15.68 -5.14
C ALA A 53 -3.36 16.14 -6.50
N TRP A 54 -2.95 15.43 -7.56
CA TRP A 54 -3.40 15.71 -8.92
C TRP A 54 -4.90 15.51 -9.09
N TYR A 55 -5.44 14.40 -8.58
CA TYR A 55 -6.88 14.13 -8.62
C TYR A 55 -7.65 15.17 -7.81
N PHE A 56 -7.21 15.45 -6.57
CA PHE A 56 -7.88 16.43 -5.71
C PHE A 56 -7.93 17.82 -6.36
N ARG A 57 -6.82 18.28 -6.93
CA ARG A 57 -6.77 19.54 -7.68
C ARG A 57 -7.75 19.55 -8.86
N ASN A 58 -7.78 18.48 -9.64
CA ASN A 58 -8.63 18.40 -10.82
C ASN A 58 -10.11 18.30 -10.45
N ALA A 59 -10.45 17.68 -9.32
CA ALA A 59 -11.82 17.56 -8.83
C ALA A 59 -12.39 18.92 -8.36
N LEU A 60 -11.54 19.86 -7.93
CA LEU A 60 -11.97 21.21 -7.54
C LEU A 60 -12.47 22.04 -8.72
N VAL A 61 -11.93 21.82 -9.92
CA VAL A 61 -12.29 22.59 -11.13
C VAL A 61 -13.76 22.39 -11.52
N PRO A 62 -14.26 21.16 -11.79
CA PRO A 62 -15.66 20.95 -12.16
C PRO A 62 -16.62 21.28 -11.00
N ALA A 63 -16.16 21.22 -9.75
CA ALA A 63 -16.96 21.61 -8.59
C ALA A 63 -17.19 23.13 -8.49
N ASN A 64 -16.46 23.93 -9.28
CA ASN A 64 -16.49 25.40 -9.26
C ASN A 64 -16.64 26.01 -10.66
N TYR A 65 -16.96 25.21 -11.69
CA TYR A 65 -17.06 25.67 -13.06
C TYR A 65 -18.47 25.54 -13.60
N THR A 66 -19.03 26.66 -14.02
CA THR A 66 -20.35 26.74 -14.67
C THR A 66 -20.20 27.50 -15.98
N ASN A 67 -20.76 26.95 -17.06
CA ASN A 67 -20.85 27.62 -18.35
C ASN A 67 -22.23 27.38 -18.97
N LEU A 68 -23.13 28.33 -18.73
CA LEU A 68 -24.53 28.24 -19.15
C LEU A 68 -24.70 28.16 -20.68
N GLN A 69 -23.84 28.85 -21.44
CA GLN A 69 -23.88 28.81 -22.91
C GLN A 69 -23.58 27.42 -23.47
N LYS A 70 -22.75 26.65 -22.74
CA LYS A 70 -22.39 25.27 -23.10
C LYS A 70 -23.23 24.23 -22.34
N GLY A 71 -24.21 24.64 -21.53
CA GLY A 71 -24.99 23.76 -20.67
C GLY A 71 -24.17 23.03 -19.59
N ILE A 72 -23.00 23.57 -19.22
CA ILE A 72 -22.13 22.97 -18.21
C ILE A 72 -22.51 23.55 -16.84
N HIS A 73 -22.86 22.67 -15.92
CA HIS A 73 -23.13 22.99 -14.53
C HIS A 73 -22.04 22.43 -13.62
N GLU A 74 -21.81 23.12 -12.52
CA GLU A 74 -20.88 22.67 -11.50
C GLU A 74 -21.31 21.32 -10.94
N THR A 75 -20.34 20.44 -10.68
CA THR A 75 -20.59 19.12 -10.13
C THR A 75 -19.56 18.75 -9.06
N THR A 76 -20.06 18.31 -7.91
CA THR A 76 -19.23 17.82 -6.79
C THR A 76 -18.86 16.35 -6.91
N GLU A 77 -19.35 15.64 -7.94
CA GLU A 77 -19.21 14.19 -8.09
C GLU A 77 -17.77 13.69 -7.89
N TYR A 78 -16.79 14.36 -8.51
CA TYR A 78 -15.37 13.99 -8.38
C TYR A 78 -14.82 14.22 -6.98
N LEU A 79 -15.23 15.30 -6.31
CA LEU A 79 -14.86 15.53 -4.90
C LEU A 79 -15.51 14.49 -3.99
N GLU A 80 -16.75 14.10 -4.26
CA GLU A 80 -17.44 13.06 -3.51
C GLU A 80 -16.79 11.69 -3.70
N VAL A 81 -16.36 11.33 -4.91
CA VAL A 81 -15.58 10.10 -5.17
C VAL A 81 -14.27 10.13 -4.39
N PHE A 82 -13.55 11.25 -4.41
CA PHE A 82 -12.31 11.41 -3.63
C PHE A 82 -12.55 11.21 -2.13
N LEU A 83 -13.54 11.92 -1.58
CA LEU A 83 -13.89 11.89 -0.16
C LEU A 83 -14.42 10.52 0.28
N ARG A 84 -15.23 9.87 -0.55
CA ARG A 84 -15.71 8.50 -0.34
C ARG A 84 -14.54 7.54 -0.21
N ASN A 85 -13.57 7.61 -1.12
CA ASN A 85 -12.39 6.75 -1.08
C ASN A 85 -11.53 7.05 0.14
N LEU A 86 -11.33 8.33 0.48
CA LEU A 86 -10.58 8.75 1.67
C LEU A 86 -11.22 8.23 2.96
N LEU A 87 -12.53 8.45 3.13
CA LEU A 87 -13.26 8.02 4.33
C LEU A 87 -13.37 6.50 4.41
N ARG A 88 -13.55 5.80 3.29
CA ARG A 88 -13.52 4.34 3.25
C ARG A 88 -12.17 3.80 3.66
N LEU A 89 -11.07 4.37 3.17
CA LEU A 89 -9.72 4.02 3.60
C LEU A 89 -9.52 4.28 5.10
N TYR A 90 -10.07 5.38 5.61
CA TYR A 90 -9.99 5.71 7.03
C TYR A 90 -10.81 4.76 7.92
N ILE A 91 -12.08 4.51 7.59
CA ILE A 91 -12.95 3.60 8.34
C ILE A 91 -12.34 2.19 8.32
N ARG A 92 -11.77 1.78 7.19
CA ARG A 92 -11.00 0.53 7.06
C ARG A 92 -9.75 0.51 7.96
N ARG A 93 -9.12 1.66 8.21
CA ARG A 93 -7.97 1.79 9.13
C ARG A 93 -8.38 1.85 10.61
N THR A 94 -9.60 2.31 10.93
CA THR A 94 -10.03 2.63 12.31
C THR A 94 -11.09 1.71 12.91
N GLY A 95 -11.90 1.03 12.10
CA GLY A 95 -12.66 -0.16 12.53
C GLY A 95 -11.74 -1.30 12.98
N SER A 96 -10.46 -1.19 12.64
CA SER A 96 -9.36 -1.97 13.17
C SER A 96 -8.70 -1.26 14.35
N ASN A 97 -9.22 -1.48 15.57
CA ASN A 97 -8.36 -1.43 16.76
C ASN A 97 -7.42 -2.67 16.84
N SER A 98 -7.27 -3.39 15.73
CA SER A 98 -6.28 -4.45 15.51
C SER A 98 -6.11 -4.63 13.99
N LYS A 99 -4.91 -4.35 13.47
CA LYS A 99 -4.39 -4.74 12.15
C LYS A 99 -5.15 -4.24 10.90
N CYS A 100 -4.38 -3.82 9.92
CA CYS A 100 -4.73 -3.16 8.67
C CYS A 100 -5.56 -4.05 7.71
N ILE A 101 -6.88 -4.17 7.85
CA ILE A 101 -7.66 -5.09 7.01
C ILE A 101 -7.94 -4.50 5.62
N SER A 102 -7.00 -4.72 4.70
CA SER A 102 -7.20 -5.05 3.27
C SER A 102 -5.87 -5.01 2.50
N SER A 103 -4.78 -4.49 3.10
CA SER A 103 -3.45 -5.04 2.83
C SER A 103 -3.22 -6.31 3.65
N ASP A 104 -3.75 -6.41 4.88
CA ASP A 104 -3.36 -7.49 5.78
C ASP A 104 -3.85 -8.88 5.39
N ASN A 105 -4.94 -9.06 4.64
CA ASN A 105 -5.29 -10.41 4.21
C ASN A 105 -4.31 -10.93 3.15
N TYR A 106 -3.98 -10.11 2.14
CA TYR A 106 -2.99 -10.48 1.12
C TYR A 106 -1.58 -10.51 1.72
N THR A 107 -1.19 -9.50 2.49
CA THR A 107 0.11 -9.43 3.17
C THR A 107 0.27 -10.54 4.20
N SER A 108 -0.77 -10.87 4.98
CA SER A 108 -0.72 -12.01 5.92
C SER A 108 -0.76 -13.34 5.19
N ALA A 109 -1.46 -13.44 4.06
CA ALA A 109 -1.44 -14.62 3.21
C ALA A 109 -0.03 -14.86 2.67
N VAL A 110 0.56 -13.85 2.02
CA VAL A 110 1.93 -13.88 1.51
C VAL A 110 2.93 -14.15 2.62
N LYS A 111 2.74 -13.54 3.81
CA LYS A 111 3.57 -13.84 4.98
C LYS A 111 3.48 -15.32 5.38
N LYS A 112 2.26 -15.85 5.57
CA LYS A 112 2.04 -17.27 5.91
C LYS A 112 2.58 -18.23 4.86
N GLU A 113 2.52 -17.84 3.59
CA GLU A 113 3.01 -18.63 2.47
C GLU A 113 4.54 -18.65 2.40
N LEU A 114 5.19 -17.49 2.49
CA LEU A 114 6.65 -17.37 2.48
C LEU A 114 7.29 -17.94 3.75
N GLN A 115 6.56 -17.92 4.88
CA GLN A 115 6.95 -18.64 6.09
C GLN A 115 6.94 -20.16 5.89
N GLN A 116 6.24 -20.74 4.92
CA GLN A 116 6.28 -22.19 4.68
C GLN A 116 7.54 -22.65 3.95
N LEU A 117 8.30 -21.74 3.35
CA LEU A 117 9.59 -22.06 2.73
C LEU A 117 10.58 -22.51 3.81
N SER A 118 11.27 -23.62 3.56
CA SER A 118 12.15 -24.27 4.52
C SER A 118 13.57 -24.46 4.02
N THR A 119 13.82 -24.29 2.72
CA THR A 119 15.14 -24.54 2.11
C THR A 119 15.61 -23.37 1.26
N PHE A 120 16.94 -23.19 1.21
CA PHE A 120 17.57 -22.16 0.38
C PHE A 120 17.29 -22.36 -1.12
N SER A 121 17.16 -23.61 -1.56
CA SER A 121 16.87 -23.94 -2.96
C SER A 121 15.57 -23.30 -3.44
N GLN A 122 14.50 -23.36 -2.62
CA GLN A 122 13.22 -22.72 -2.94
C GLN A 122 13.34 -21.20 -3.05
N ILE A 123 14.06 -20.58 -2.12
CA ILE A 123 14.29 -19.13 -2.10
C ILE A 123 15.10 -18.70 -3.34
N LYS A 124 16.16 -19.44 -3.66
CA LYS A 124 17.01 -19.20 -4.82
C LYS A 124 16.21 -19.32 -6.12
N GLU A 125 15.34 -20.32 -6.23
CA GLU A 125 14.52 -20.51 -7.43
C GLU A 125 13.53 -19.36 -7.65
N ILE A 126 12.98 -18.78 -6.58
CA ILE A 126 12.14 -17.58 -6.68
C ILE A 126 12.96 -16.39 -7.18
N ARG A 127 14.19 -16.23 -6.68
CA ARG A 127 15.10 -15.16 -7.09
C ARG A 127 15.47 -15.25 -8.57
N ASP A 128 15.72 -16.45 -9.07
CA ASP A 128 16.22 -16.67 -10.43
C ASP A 128 15.14 -16.43 -11.51
N LYS A 129 13.87 -16.20 -11.14
CA LYS A 129 12.82 -15.77 -12.08
C LYS A 129 12.95 -14.31 -12.46
N GLU A 130 12.79 -13.97 -13.74
CA GLU A 130 12.78 -12.59 -14.22
C GLU A 130 11.70 -11.74 -13.56
N LEU A 131 12.08 -10.51 -13.22
CA LEU A 131 11.25 -9.53 -12.54
C LEU A 131 10.73 -8.53 -13.56
N ASN A 132 9.41 -8.43 -13.73
CA ASN A 132 8.82 -7.46 -14.66
C ASN A 132 8.76 -6.08 -13.98
N SER A 133 9.68 -5.20 -14.35
CA SER A 133 9.88 -3.88 -13.72
C SER A 133 8.68 -2.93 -13.85
N VAL A 134 7.80 -3.15 -14.84
CA VAL A 134 6.65 -2.27 -15.13
C VAL A 134 5.55 -2.38 -14.07
N ILE A 135 5.39 -3.56 -13.45
CA ILE A 135 4.32 -3.84 -12.46
C ILE A 135 4.72 -3.32 -11.06
N LEU A 136 6.02 -3.09 -10.81
CA LEU A 136 6.58 -2.88 -9.49
C LEU A 136 6.56 -1.45 -8.96
N SER A 137 6.51 -0.45 -9.83
CA SER A 137 6.46 0.96 -9.39
C SER A 137 5.21 1.30 -8.57
N HIS A 138 4.23 0.39 -8.52
CA HIS A 138 2.92 0.57 -7.88
C HIS A 138 2.73 -0.31 -6.61
N LEU A 139 3.67 -1.20 -6.29
CA LEU A 139 3.62 -2.08 -5.11
C LEU A 139 4.41 -1.46 -3.95
N GLU A 140 3.76 -0.60 -3.17
CA GLU A 140 4.30 -0.19 -1.86
C GLU A 140 4.31 -1.40 -0.91
N MET A 141 5.51 -1.85 -0.53
CA MET A 141 5.69 -3.00 0.36
C MET A 141 5.96 -2.53 1.79
N SER A 142 5.21 -3.09 2.74
CA SER A 142 5.38 -2.76 4.16
C SER A 142 6.73 -3.25 4.69
N GLU A 143 7.46 -2.39 5.40
CA GLU A 143 8.70 -2.75 6.09
C GLU A 143 8.49 -3.86 7.12
N ASP A 144 7.31 -3.92 7.76
CA ASP A 144 6.97 -4.94 8.74
C ASP A 144 6.88 -6.35 8.13
N LEU A 145 6.48 -6.45 6.86
CA LEU A 145 6.45 -7.71 6.13
C LEU A 145 7.87 -8.22 5.88
N VAL A 146 8.74 -7.34 5.37
CA VAL A 146 10.12 -7.65 5.02
C VAL A 146 10.87 -8.10 6.28
N GLU A 147 10.74 -7.35 7.38
CA GLU A 147 11.42 -7.70 8.63
C GLU A 147 10.88 -8.98 9.27
N GLY A 148 9.56 -9.21 9.17
CA GLY A 148 8.94 -10.43 9.67
C GLY A 148 9.44 -11.69 8.94
N ILE A 149 9.54 -11.64 7.61
CA ILE A 149 10.03 -12.77 6.80
C ILE A 149 11.54 -12.98 7.01
N LYS A 150 12.30 -11.88 7.04
CA LYS A 150 13.74 -11.94 7.30
C LYS A 150 14.04 -12.64 8.63
N SER A 151 13.37 -12.21 9.70
CA SER A 151 13.54 -12.77 11.05
C SER A 151 13.20 -14.27 11.08
N GLU A 152 12.15 -14.68 10.38
CA GLU A 152 11.76 -16.10 10.28
C GLU A 152 12.84 -16.94 9.57
N TRP A 153 13.32 -16.48 8.42
CA TRP A 153 14.33 -17.23 7.66
C TRP A 153 15.68 -17.31 8.37
N GLU A 154 16.03 -16.28 9.15
CA GLU A 154 17.18 -16.28 10.05
C GLU A 154 17.01 -17.32 11.17
N GLN A 155 15.84 -17.35 11.83
CA GLN A 155 15.52 -18.35 12.86
C GLN A 155 15.57 -19.78 12.31
N LYS A 156 15.05 -19.98 11.10
CA LYS A 156 15.07 -21.26 10.39
C LYS A 156 16.44 -21.64 9.84
N LYS A 157 17.45 -20.77 9.96
CA LYS A 157 18.82 -21.00 9.50
C LYS A 157 18.88 -21.39 8.01
N ILE A 158 17.95 -20.90 7.19
CA ILE A 158 17.80 -21.31 5.79
C ILE A 158 19.03 -20.90 4.96
N PHE A 159 19.66 -19.79 5.33
CA PHE A 159 20.83 -19.24 4.66
C PHE A 159 22.18 -19.82 5.12
N LYS A 160 22.18 -20.91 5.91
CA LYS A 160 23.41 -21.59 6.27
C LYS A 160 23.86 -22.51 5.13
N LYS A 161 24.97 -22.17 4.49
CA LYS A 161 25.57 -23.01 3.43
C LYS A 161 26.48 -24.04 4.09
N GLN A 162 26.17 -25.33 3.92
CA GLN A 162 27.11 -26.39 4.28
C GLN A 162 28.12 -26.54 3.15
N ILE A 163 29.38 -26.23 3.44
CA ILE A 163 30.50 -26.49 2.54
C ILE A 163 31.25 -27.67 3.13
N LYS A 164 31.38 -28.75 2.36
CA LYS A 164 32.30 -29.83 2.71
C LYS A 164 33.71 -29.37 2.32
N GLY A 165 34.58 -29.22 3.31
CA GLY A 165 36.02 -29.09 3.06
C GLY A 165 36.59 -30.40 2.51
N ASP A 166 37.71 -30.30 1.80
CA ASP A 166 38.42 -31.44 1.21
C ASP A 166 38.94 -32.44 2.27
N ASP A 167 38.98 -32.02 3.53
CA ASP A 167 39.34 -32.80 4.73
C ASP A 167 38.15 -33.49 5.40
N GLY A 168 36.95 -33.41 4.83
CA GLY A 168 35.71 -33.98 5.39
C GLY A 168 35.09 -33.14 6.51
N THR A 169 35.66 -31.98 6.84
CA THR A 169 35.03 -31.05 7.80
C THR A 169 33.87 -30.30 7.13
N THR A 170 32.74 -30.18 7.84
CA THR A 170 31.59 -29.40 7.35
C THR A 170 31.70 -27.98 7.91
N LEU A 171 32.14 -27.05 7.08
CA LEU A 171 32.14 -25.63 7.40
C LEU A 171 30.74 -25.06 7.14
N ILE A 172 30.18 -24.41 8.16
CA ILE A 172 28.89 -23.72 8.05
C ILE A 172 29.20 -22.25 7.78
N GLU A 173 29.07 -21.83 6.52
CA GLU A 173 29.21 -20.43 6.14
C GLU A 173 27.84 -19.75 6.17
N ASP A 174 27.73 -18.64 6.92
CA ASP A 174 26.50 -17.86 6.98
C ASP A 174 26.35 -17.02 5.70
N SER A 175 25.37 -17.36 4.86
CA SER A 175 24.96 -16.48 3.76
C SER A 175 24.12 -15.32 4.31
N TYR A 176 24.39 -14.12 3.83
CA TYR A 176 23.77 -12.89 4.33
C TYR A 176 22.30 -12.76 3.87
N CYS A 177 21.36 -12.79 4.82
CA CYS A 177 19.95 -12.48 4.60
C CYS A 177 19.74 -10.96 4.74
N THR A 178 20.01 -10.19 3.69
CA THR A 178 19.80 -8.72 3.75
C THR A 178 18.33 -8.36 3.55
N ARG A 179 17.89 -7.22 4.12
CA ARG A 179 16.53 -6.69 3.88
C ARG A 179 16.24 -6.52 2.40
N SER A 180 17.21 -5.99 1.63
CA SER A 180 17.07 -5.81 0.17
C SER A 180 16.87 -7.15 -0.54
N TYR A 181 17.60 -8.18 -0.14
CA TYR A 181 17.49 -9.51 -0.72
C TYR A 181 16.10 -10.13 -0.46
N VAL A 182 15.61 -10.07 0.78
CA VAL A 182 14.27 -10.54 1.15
C VAL A 182 13.19 -9.78 0.39
N ARG A 183 13.35 -8.46 0.27
CA ARG A 183 12.46 -7.57 -0.48
C ARG A 183 12.31 -8.00 -1.94
N GLU A 184 13.41 -8.27 -2.63
CA GLU A 184 13.38 -8.75 -4.03
C GLU A 184 12.68 -10.09 -4.18
N ILE A 185 12.87 -11.01 -3.23
CA ILE A 185 12.22 -12.34 -3.28
C ILE A 185 10.72 -12.22 -3.07
N ILE A 186 10.26 -11.38 -2.13
CA ILE A 186 8.82 -11.14 -1.93
C ILE A 186 8.20 -10.61 -3.22
N LEU A 187 8.85 -9.68 -3.91
CA LEU A 187 8.35 -9.14 -5.17
C LEU A 187 8.24 -10.22 -6.27
N ARG A 188 9.30 -11.00 -6.47
CA ARG A 188 9.32 -12.09 -7.46
C ARG A 188 8.32 -13.20 -7.13
N TYR A 189 8.13 -13.48 -5.84
CA TYR A 189 7.10 -14.40 -5.36
C TYR A 189 5.71 -13.89 -5.68
N CYS A 190 5.40 -12.64 -5.33
CA CYS A 190 4.08 -12.04 -5.58
C CYS A 190 3.73 -12.01 -7.07
N GLN A 191 4.71 -11.74 -7.95
CA GLN A 191 4.53 -11.75 -9.40
C GLN A 191 4.11 -13.13 -9.94
N ASN A 192 4.60 -14.22 -9.35
CA ASN A 192 4.36 -15.60 -9.79
C ASN A 192 3.72 -16.46 -8.70
N ARG A 193 2.90 -15.85 -7.83
CA ARG A 193 2.42 -16.46 -6.58
C ARG A 193 1.73 -17.81 -6.82
N THR A 194 0.80 -17.87 -7.78
CA THR A 194 0.06 -19.11 -8.10
C THR A 194 1.00 -20.24 -8.51
N PHE A 195 2.01 -19.96 -9.34
CA PHE A 195 2.97 -20.95 -9.80
C PHE A 195 3.79 -21.53 -8.63
N PHE A 196 4.36 -20.66 -7.79
CA PHE A 196 5.18 -21.11 -6.66
C PHE A 196 4.37 -21.81 -5.58
N ARG A 197 3.12 -21.39 -5.38
CA ARG A 197 2.22 -22.09 -4.46
C ARG A 197 1.96 -23.52 -4.88
N THR A 198 1.61 -23.74 -6.14
CA THR A 198 1.42 -25.09 -6.69
C THR A 198 2.72 -25.88 -6.66
N LYS A 199 3.84 -25.28 -7.09
CA LYS A 199 5.13 -25.96 -7.20
C LYS A 199 5.70 -26.40 -5.85
N PHE A 200 5.60 -25.57 -4.82
CA PHE A 200 6.13 -25.85 -3.49
C PHE A 200 5.07 -26.41 -2.52
N ASN A 201 3.88 -26.75 -3.03
CA ASN A 201 2.76 -27.27 -2.25
C ASN A 201 2.41 -26.41 -1.02
N ILE A 202 2.41 -25.08 -1.21
CA ILE A 202 2.18 -24.09 -0.14
C ILE A 202 0.68 -23.99 0.12
N LYS A 203 0.28 -24.21 1.37
CA LYS A 203 -1.13 -24.09 1.81
C LYS A 203 -1.60 -22.65 1.75
N ASP A 204 -2.87 -22.46 1.36
CA ASP A 204 -3.53 -21.15 1.32
C ASP A 204 -3.36 -20.41 2.65
N GLY A 205 -2.71 -19.26 2.60
CA GLY A 205 -2.94 -18.24 3.61
C GLY A 205 -4.30 -17.63 3.30
N ASN A 206 -5.39 -18.18 3.84
CA ASN A 206 -6.75 -17.76 3.48
C ASN A 206 -6.94 -16.23 3.46
N LEU A 207 -7.45 -15.73 2.33
CA LEU A 207 -8.08 -14.42 2.16
C LEU A 207 -9.56 -14.58 2.52
N PHE A 208 -9.92 -14.53 3.81
CA PHE A 208 -11.31 -14.29 4.21
C PHE A 208 -11.46 -12.83 4.61
#